data_AF-A0A6B0S914-F1
#
_entry.id   AF-A0A6B0S914-F1
#
_cell.length_a   1.000
_cell.length_b   1.000
_cell.length_c   1.000
_cell.angle_alpha   90.00
_cell.angle_beta   90.00
_cell.angle_gamma   90.00
#
_symmetry.space_group_name_H-M   'P 1'
#
loop_
_entity.id
_entity.type
_entity.pdbx_description
1 polymer ?
#
loop_
_entity_poly.entity_id
_entity_poly.type
_entity_poly.pdbx_seq_one_letter_code
_entity_poly.pdbx_strand_id
1 'polypeptide(L)'
;MLCLQTGLGDQLAAVLSPQGPQGSGFWVIQRTQGMVVTSRLPTVLLHSMWTPSRASVTEIFSDLGKLDVFKADFVLFIKNEHYVCIEPFFWTTSEDEKEQLKKYIELKQSLENSLDQEKKKNSELEKEITGFKKLLKMTRRKLNEYENGERSFHGDLKTSQTEMDIQINMLKQKIDDLTAELETASSKGLHLDAKNQVLREELLSMKGMQKKCEKLEKNKKKLEQEVVNLRSHIEMNMIEHSEVEQYKREIEERII
;
A
#
# COMPACT_ATOMS: atom_id res chain seq x y z
N MET A 1 34.95 -24.68 22.55
CA MET A 1 34.58 -25.90 21.80
C MET A 1 33.07 -26.02 21.89
N LEU A 2 32.38 -25.91 20.74
CA LEU A 2 30.93 -25.78 20.61
C LEU A 2 30.21 -27.11 20.86
N CYS A 3 29.06 -27.03 21.54
CA CYS A 3 28.04 -28.06 21.58
C CYS A 3 27.41 -28.25 20.20
N LEU A 4 27.04 -29.50 19.89
CA LEU A 4 25.87 -29.83 19.07
C LEU A 4 25.43 -31.22 19.50
N GLN A 5 24.37 -31.30 20.29
CA GLN A 5 23.69 -32.57 20.56
C GLN A 5 22.30 -32.49 19.95
N THR A 6 22.19 -33.21 18.85
CA THR A 6 20.98 -33.47 18.07
C THR A 6 19.99 -34.28 18.90
N GLY A 7 18.74 -33.81 18.96
CA GLY A 7 17.59 -34.63 19.34
C GLY A 7 16.65 -34.78 18.15
N LEU A 8 16.77 -35.90 17.44
CA LEU A 8 15.65 -36.51 16.71
C LEU A 8 14.55 -36.78 17.75
N GLY A 9 13.29 -36.40 17.57
CA GLY A 9 12.44 -36.75 16.45
C GLY A 9 11.38 -37.71 16.99
N ASP A 10 10.17 -37.21 17.23
CA ASP A 10 8.96 -37.84 16.70
C ASP A 10 7.74 -36.96 16.97
N GLN A 11 7.11 -36.61 15.85
CA GLN A 11 5.82 -35.93 15.75
C GLN A 11 4.73 -36.98 15.91
N LEU A 12 3.68 -36.67 16.66
CA LEU A 12 2.32 -37.06 16.26
C LEU A 12 1.36 -35.92 16.57
N ALA A 13 1.00 -35.20 15.51
CA ALA A 13 -0.12 -34.29 15.49
C ALA A 13 -1.38 -35.06 15.07
N ALA A 14 -2.51 -34.80 15.73
CA ALA A 14 -3.82 -34.83 15.09
C ALA A 14 -4.76 -33.89 15.84
N VAL A 15 -5.36 -32.97 15.08
CA VAL A 15 -6.37 -31.98 15.49
C VAL A 15 -7.69 -32.38 14.83
N LEU A 16 -8.81 -32.32 15.56
CA LEU A 16 -10.06 -31.58 15.24
C LEU A 16 -11.33 -32.20 15.88
N SER A 17 -12.03 -31.33 16.62
CA SER A 17 -13.31 -31.36 17.36
C SER A 17 -14.59 -31.71 16.55
N PRO A 18 -15.85 -31.46 17.02
CA PRO A 18 -16.55 -31.78 18.30
C PRO A 18 -17.98 -32.34 18.07
N GLN A 19 -18.47 -33.34 18.83
CA GLN A 19 -19.91 -33.53 19.10
C GLN A 19 -20.12 -34.16 20.48
N GLY A 20 -21.21 -33.76 21.15
CA GLY A 20 -21.46 -33.97 22.58
C GLY A 20 -21.91 -35.39 22.99
N PRO A 21 -22.75 -35.45 24.02
CA PRO A 21 -22.48 -36.09 25.30
C PRO A 21 -22.77 -37.59 25.24
N GLN A 22 -21.98 -38.42 25.93
CA GLN A 22 -22.36 -39.66 26.63
C GLN A 22 -21.12 -40.25 27.29
N GLY A 23 -21.31 -40.85 28.46
CA GLY A 23 -20.23 -41.30 29.34
C GLY A 23 -19.38 -42.44 28.76
N SER A 24 -18.12 -42.43 29.19
CA SER A 24 -17.14 -43.53 29.32
C SER A 24 -15.78 -42.83 29.30
N GLY A 25 -15.18 -42.50 30.44
CA GLY A 25 -14.62 -43.50 31.32
C GLY A 25 -13.26 -43.97 30.79
N PHE A 26 -12.25 -43.09 30.76
CA PHE A 26 -10.84 -43.51 30.81
C PHE A 26 -10.05 -42.54 31.70
N TRP A 27 -9.87 -42.96 32.94
CA TRP A 27 -8.90 -42.39 33.87
C TRP A 27 -7.58 -43.14 33.67
N VAL A 28 -6.54 -42.45 33.21
CA VAL A 28 -5.17 -42.95 33.42
C VAL A 28 -4.65 -42.28 34.68
N ILE A 29 -4.67 -43.06 35.74
CA ILE A 29 -4.14 -42.77 37.06
C ILE A 29 -2.60 -42.88 36.97
N GLN A 30 -1.89 -41.85 37.41
CA GLN A 30 -0.76 -42.05 38.33
C GLN A 30 -0.63 -40.84 39.26
N ARG A 31 -1.09 -41.05 40.50
CA ARG A 31 -0.59 -40.36 41.68
C ARG A 31 -0.70 -41.31 42.86
N THR A 32 0.42 -41.59 43.51
CA THR A 32 0.50 -41.88 44.95
C THR A 32 1.92 -41.48 45.37
N GLN A 33 2.15 -40.72 46.43
CA GLN A 33 1.56 -40.89 47.75
C GLN A 33 1.30 -39.54 48.44
N GLY A 34 0.22 -39.48 49.23
CA GLY A 34 -0.10 -38.37 50.11
C GLY A 34 -1.53 -38.42 50.66
N MET A 35 -1.74 -39.28 51.65
CA MET A 35 -2.82 -39.31 52.66
C MET A 35 -4.29 -39.10 52.24
N VAL A 36 -5.06 -40.19 52.37
CA VAL A 36 -6.52 -40.20 52.44
C VAL A 36 -6.94 -40.05 53.90
N VAL A 37 -7.74 -39.03 54.22
CA VAL A 37 -8.50 -38.95 55.48
C VAL A 37 -9.93 -39.38 55.18
N THR A 38 -10.30 -40.58 55.62
CA THR A 38 -11.69 -41.05 55.55
C THR A 38 -12.43 -40.68 56.83
N SER A 39 -13.43 -39.81 56.72
CA SER A 39 -14.45 -39.60 57.74
C SER A 39 -15.57 -40.64 57.55
N ARG A 40 -15.78 -41.52 58.54
CA ARG A 40 -17.05 -42.22 58.85
C ARG A 40 -16.99 -42.79 60.27
N LEU A 41 -17.78 -42.22 61.18
CA LEU A 41 -18.12 -42.76 62.51
C LEU A 41 -19.04 -43.99 62.37
N PRO A 42 -19.04 -44.88 63.37
CA PRO A 42 -20.30 -45.12 64.09
C PRO A 42 -20.17 -45.17 65.62
N THR A 43 -21.23 -44.65 66.23
CA THR A 43 -21.61 -44.66 67.65
C THR A 43 -21.89 -46.08 68.17
N VAL A 44 -21.78 -46.21 69.50
CA VAL A 44 -22.28 -47.28 70.39
C VAL A 44 -21.20 -48.30 70.82
N LEU A 45 -20.74 -48.20 72.08
CA LEU A 45 -20.92 -49.19 73.16
C LEU A 45 -20.35 -48.65 74.50
N LEU A 46 -21.26 -48.47 75.48
CA LEU A 46 -21.14 -48.66 76.95
C LEU A 46 -19.97 -47.98 77.68
N HIS A 47 -20.14 -46.97 78.55
CA HIS A 47 -20.95 -46.88 79.77
C HIS A 47 -20.93 -48.11 80.68
N SER A 48 -19.76 -48.44 81.25
CA SER A 48 -19.66 -49.13 82.54
C SER A 48 -18.24 -49.02 83.12
N MET A 49 -18.15 -48.79 84.43
CA MET A 49 -16.94 -48.75 85.29
C MET A 49 -16.30 -47.34 85.42
N TRP A 50 -16.18 -46.69 86.57
CA TRP A 50 -16.46 -47.04 87.97
C TRP A 50 -16.24 -45.77 88.84
N THR A 51 -17.00 -45.62 89.92
CA THR A 51 -16.83 -44.63 91.01
C THR A 51 -15.51 -44.81 91.79
N PRO A 52 -14.83 -43.74 92.27
CA PRO A 52 -13.52 -43.86 92.94
C PRO A 52 -13.62 -44.37 94.39
N SER A 53 -12.73 -45.30 94.76
CA SER A 53 -12.54 -45.75 96.15
C SER A 53 -11.72 -44.74 96.94
N ARG A 54 -12.08 -44.51 98.21
CA ARG A 54 -11.55 -43.44 99.10
C ARG A 54 -10.02 -43.44 99.33
N ALA A 55 -9.31 -44.48 98.89
CA ALA A 55 -7.85 -44.56 98.87
C ALA A 55 -7.20 -43.66 97.79
N SER A 56 -7.92 -43.33 96.70
CA SER A 56 -7.38 -42.48 95.63
C SER A 56 -7.37 -40.99 95.97
N VAL A 57 -8.16 -40.53 96.94
CA VAL A 57 -8.31 -39.08 97.21
C VAL A 57 -7.09 -38.51 97.94
N THR A 58 -6.50 -39.23 98.89
CA THR A 58 -5.28 -38.79 99.60
C THR A 58 -4.03 -38.86 98.73
N GLU A 59 -3.99 -39.80 97.78
CA GLU A 59 -2.94 -39.92 96.77
C GLU A 59 -3.04 -38.75 95.77
N ILE A 60 -4.26 -38.43 95.32
CA ILE A 60 -4.55 -37.24 94.51
C ILE A 60 -4.15 -35.94 95.23
N PHE A 61 -4.37 -35.79 96.54
CA PHE A 61 -3.94 -34.58 97.27
C PHE A 61 -2.41 -34.49 97.47
N SER A 62 -1.71 -35.61 97.64
CA SER A 62 -0.24 -35.62 97.67
C SER A 62 0.33 -35.31 96.28
N ASP A 63 -0.30 -35.82 95.22
CA ASP A 63 0.10 -35.56 93.83
C ASP A 63 -0.28 -34.16 93.36
N LEU A 64 -1.38 -33.57 93.86
CA LEU A 64 -1.71 -32.15 93.67
C LEU A 64 -0.71 -31.24 94.39
N GLY A 65 -0.30 -31.58 95.62
CA GLY A 65 0.74 -30.83 96.33
C GLY A 65 2.11 -30.91 95.64
N LYS A 66 2.48 -32.08 95.10
CA LYS A 66 3.68 -32.23 94.26
C LYS A 66 3.53 -31.49 92.93
N LEU A 67 2.35 -31.48 92.32
CA LEU A 67 2.09 -30.77 91.08
C LEU A 67 2.17 -29.25 91.26
N ASP A 68 1.74 -28.71 92.41
CA ASP A 68 1.84 -27.29 92.72
C ASP A 68 3.29 -26.87 93.02
N VAL A 69 4.07 -27.71 93.70
CA VAL A 69 5.52 -27.50 93.87
C VAL A 69 6.24 -27.61 92.53
N PHE A 70 5.90 -28.61 91.71
CA PHE A 70 6.46 -28.77 90.36
C PHE A 70 6.06 -27.61 89.44
N LYS A 71 4.84 -27.06 89.57
CA LYS A 71 4.42 -25.84 88.86
C LYS A 71 5.20 -24.62 89.33
N ALA A 72 5.43 -24.47 90.63
CA ALA A 72 6.17 -23.35 91.17
C ALA A 72 7.65 -23.40 90.75
N ASP A 73 8.28 -24.58 90.82
CA ASP A 73 9.64 -24.81 90.35
C ASP A 73 9.76 -24.70 88.82
N PHE A 74 8.76 -25.15 88.06
CA PHE A 74 8.71 -24.97 86.60
C PHE A 74 8.49 -23.50 86.21
N VAL A 75 7.66 -22.74 86.94
CA VAL A 75 7.51 -21.29 86.71
C VAL A 75 8.78 -20.54 87.10
N LEU A 76 9.49 -20.96 88.14
CA LEU A 76 10.78 -20.38 88.53
C LEU A 76 11.89 -20.74 87.53
N PHE A 77 11.88 -21.97 87.00
CA PHE A 77 12.76 -22.42 85.92
C PHE A 77 12.50 -21.64 84.63
N ILE A 78 11.23 -21.48 84.21
CA ILE A 78 10.86 -20.66 83.04
C ILE A 78 11.19 -19.18 83.27
N LYS A 79 11.02 -18.63 84.49
CA LYS A 79 11.37 -17.25 84.79
C LYS A 79 12.88 -16.99 84.92
N ASN A 80 13.69 -18.02 85.24
CA ASN A 80 15.16 -17.90 85.35
C ASN A 80 15.93 -18.33 84.09
N GLU A 81 15.32 -19.06 83.14
CA GLU A 81 15.98 -19.53 81.90
C GLU A 81 15.46 -18.90 80.59
N HIS A 82 14.46 -18.01 80.61
CA HIS A 82 13.99 -17.32 79.39
C HIS A 82 14.12 -15.80 79.45
N TYR A 83 15.36 -15.33 79.68
CA TYR A 83 15.87 -14.10 79.08
C TYR A 83 16.72 -14.45 77.84
N VAL A 84 16.17 -15.24 76.93
CA VAL A 84 16.72 -15.42 75.57
C VAL A 84 15.54 -15.51 74.62
N CYS A 85 15.50 -14.56 73.68
CA CYS A 85 14.44 -14.36 72.70
C CYS A 85 14.07 -15.64 71.96
N ILE A 86 12.87 -16.17 72.21
CA ILE A 86 12.16 -16.97 71.22
C ILE A 86 11.10 -16.04 70.64
N GLU A 87 11.52 -15.19 69.70
CA GLU A 87 10.59 -14.63 68.72
C GLU A 87 9.86 -15.80 68.05
N PRO A 88 8.55 -15.68 67.74
CA PRO A 88 7.81 -16.74 67.10
C PRO A 88 8.47 -17.11 65.78
N PHE A 89 8.91 -18.36 65.71
CA PHE A 89 9.44 -19.08 64.57
C PHE A 89 8.39 -19.16 63.44
N PHE A 90 8.10 -18.03 62.79
CA PHE A 90 7.16 -17.91 61.67
C PHE A 90 7.76 -16.96 60.60
N TRP A 91 8.55 -17.57 59.71
CA TRP A 91 8.99 -17.11 58.39
C TRP A 91 9.91 -15.88 58.27
N THR A 92 11.20 -16.08 58.48
CA THR A 92 12.24 -15.37 57.72
C THR A 92 12.60 -16.17 56.47
N THR A 93 11.77 -16.12 55.42
CA THR A 93 12.22 -16.50 54.07
C THR A 93 13.38 -15.59 53.67
N SER A 94 14.41 -16.14 53.03
CA SER A 94 15.62 -15.39 52.63
C SER A 94 15.24 -14.17 51.79
N GLU A 95 16.01 -13.08 51.86
CA GLU A 95 15.79 -11.89 51.03
C GLU A 95 15.75 -12.25 49.53
N ASP A 96 16.54 -13.25 49.13
CA ASP A 96 16.54 -13.80 47.77
C ASP A 96 15.21 -14.50 47.40
N GLU A 97 14.57 -15.20 48.34
CA GLU A 97 13.28 -15.86 48.11
C GLU A 97 12.15 -14.84 48.01
N LYS A 98 12.20 -13.76 48.79
CA LYS A 98 11.24 -12.65 48.69
C LYS A 98 11.39 -11.92 47.36
N GLU A 99 12.62 -11.69 46.90
CA GLU A 99 12.90 -11.07 45.61
C GLU A 99 12.49 -11.99 44.43
N GLN A 100 12.70 -13.31 44.54
CA GLN A 100 12.20 -14.27 43.56
C GLN A 100 10.67 -14.31 43.52
N LEU A 101 10.00 -14.28 44.68
CA LEU A 101 8.54 -14.25 44.75
C LEU A 101 7.99 -12.96 44.13
N LYS A 102 8.62 -11.81 44.37
CA LYS A 102 8.26 -10.54 43.74
C LYS A 102 8.37 -10.61 42.21
N LYS A 103 9.48 -11.13 41.68
CA LYS A 103 9.67 -11.37 40.24
C LYS A 103 8.61 -12.31 39.67
N TYR A 104 8.24 -13.36 40.39
CA TYR A 104 7.18 -14.29 39.98
C TYR A 104 5.80 -13.62 39.93
N ILE A 105 5.48 -12.76 40.90
CA ILE A 105 4.22 -11.99 40.92
C ILE A 105 4.16 -11.00 39.75
N GLU A 106 5.24 -10.26 39.50
CA GLU A 106 5.34 -9.32 38.37
C GLU A 106 5.21 -10.05 37.02
N LEU A 107 5.87 -11.20 36.88
CA LEU A 107 5.77 -12.03 35.68
C LEU A 107 4.33 -12.57 35.50
N LYS A 108 3.70 -13.05 36.57
CA LYS A 108 2.31 -13.51 36.54
C LYS A 108 1.37 -12.39 36.08
N GLN A 109 1.52 -11.19 36.64
CA GLN A 109 0.71 -10.04 36.27
C GLN A 109 0.93 -9.62 34.81
N SER A 110 2.18 -9.67 34.33
CA SER A 110 2.53 -9.39 32.94
C SER A 110 1.90 -10.40 31.97
N LEU A 111 1.96 -11.69 32.29
CA LEU A 111 1.33 -12.75 31.50
C LEU A 111 -0.19 -12.64 31.49
N GLU A 112 -0.81 -12.27 32.61
CA GLU A 112 -2.26 -12.06 32.70
C GLU A 112 -2.70 -10.89 31.82
N ASN A 113 -1.98 -9.76 31.86
CA ASN A 113 -2.22 -8.62 30.97
C ASN A 113 -2.04 -9.01 29.49
N SER A 114 -1.02 -9.80 29.15
CA SER A 114 -0.79 -10.27 27.78
C SER A 114 -1.92 -11.19 27.31
N LEU A 115 -2.38 -12.10 28.17
CA LEU A 115 -3.50 -12.99 27.88
C LEU A 115 -4.79 -12.20 27.59
N ASP A 116 -5.06 -11.16 28.37
CA ASP A 116 -6.25 -10.32 28.16
C ASP A 116 -6.18 -9.51 26.86
N GLN A 117 -4.98 -9.04 26.49
CA GLN A 117 -4.76 -8.41 25.18
C GLN A 117 -5.01 -9.40 24.03
N GLU A 118 -4.51 -10.63 24.12
CA GLU A 118 -4.72 -11.66 23.09
C GLU A 118 -6.19 -12.10 23.00
N LYS A 119 -6.90 -12.22 24.14
CA LYS A 119 -8.35 -12.47 24.15
C LYS A 119 -9.11 -11.35 23.43
N LYS A 120 -8.71 -10.09 23.63
CA LYS A 120 -9.33 -8.95 22.95
C LYS A 120 -9.11 -9.03 21.44
N LYS A 121 -7.88 -9.27 20.98
CA LYS A 121 -7.56 -9.45 19.55
C LYS A 121 -8.34 -10.61 18.93
N ASN A 122 -8.42 -11.75 19.61
CA ASN A 122 -9.20 -12.90 19.14
C ASN A 122 -10.70 -12.56 19.00
N SER A 123 -11.26 -11.77 19.92
CA SER A 123 -12.65 -11.32 19.81
C SER A 123 -12.90 -10.39 18.60
N GLU A 124 -11.90 -9.60 18.21
CA GLU A 124 -11.96 -8.74 17.04
C GLU A 124 -11.83 -9.57 15.74
N LEU A 125 -10.89 -10.52 15.70
CA LEU A 125 -10.73 -11.44 14.58
C LEU A 125 -11.99 -12.29 14.33
N GLU A 126 -12.65 -12.78 15.38
CA GLU A 126 -13.92 -13.50 15.24
C GLU A 126 -15.04 -12.63 14.62
N LYS A 127 -15.07 -11.33 14.93
CA LYS A 127 -16.01 -10.38 14.28
C LYS A 127 -15.67 -10.18 12.80
N GLU A 128 -14.39 -10.09 12.45
CA GLU A 128 -13.96 -9.99 11.06
C GLU A 128 -14.27 -11.27 10.27
N ILE A 129 -13.97 -12.45 10.82
CA ILE A 129 -14.28 -13.76 10.22
C ILE A 129 -15.79 -13.89 9.96
N THR A 130 -16.62 -13.51 10.94
CA THR A 130 -18.08 -13.53 10.75
C THR A 130 -18.56 -12.49 9.72
N GLY A 131 -17.90 -11.34 9.63
CA GLY A 131 -18.10 -10.33 8.58
C GLY A 131 -17.77 -10.86 7.18
N PHE A 132 -16.57 -11.43 7.00
CA PHE A 132 -16.14 -12.04 5.75
C PHE A 132 -17.04 -13.20 5.32
N LYS A 133 -17.50 -14.02 6.27
CA LYS A 133 -18.46 -15.10 5.99
C LYS A 133 -19.78 -14.58 5.43
N LYS A 134 -20.29 -13.44 5.93
CA LYS A 134 -21.49 -12.77 5.39
C LYS A 134 -21.25 -12.24 3.97
N LEU A 135 -20.13 -11.55 3.76
CA LEU A 135 -19.75 -11.04 2.43
C LEU A 135 -19.63 -12.18 1.41
N LEU A 136 -18.95 -13.27 1.77
CA LEU A 136 -18.82 -14.45 0.91
C LEU A 136 -20.17 -15.08 0.57
N LYS A 137 -21.11 -15.14 1.52
CA LYS A 137 -22.49 -15.60 1.27
C LYS A 137 -23.27 -14.64 0.37
N MET A 138 -23.03 -13.32 0.43
CA MET A 138 -23.62 -12.34 -0.49
C MET A 138 -23.03 -12.47 -1.88
N THR A 139 -21.71 -12.55 -2.01
CA THR A 139 -21.02 -12.71 -3.30
C THR A 139 -21.43 -14.01 -3.99
N ARG A 140 -21.55 -15.12 -3.24
CA ARG A 140 -22.05 -16.38 -3.80
C ARG A 140 -23.49 -16.26 -4.30
N ARG A 141 -24.38 -15.55 -3.58
CA ARG A 141 -25.75 -15.29 -4.06
C ARG A 141 -25.75 -14.47 -5.35
N LYS A 142 -24.98 -13.38 -5.41
CA LYS A 142 -24.84 -12.58 -6.63
C LYS A 142 -24.30 -13.40 -7.80
N LEU A 143 -23.29 -14.24 -7.56
CA LEU A 143 -22.73 -15.11 -8.60
C LEU A 143 -23.78 -16.10 -9.11
N ASN A 144 -24.55 -16.72 -8.21
CA ASN A 144 -25.65 -17.59 -8.58
C ASN A 144 -26.77 -16.83 -9.31
N GLU A 145 -27.02 -15.55 -8.99
CA GLU A 145 -27.95 -14.68 -9.73
C GLU A 145 -27.44 -14.39 -11.14
N TYR A 146 -26.13 -14.14 -11.33
CA TYR A 146 -25.54 -14.01 -12.66
C TYR A 146 -25.59 -15.33 -13.44
N GLU A 147 -25.24 -16.46 -12.83
CA GLU A 147 -25.25 -17.79 -13.47
C GLU A 147 -26.68 -18.25 -13.83
N ASN A 148 -27.67 -17.95 -12.98
CA ASN A 148 -29.07 -18.22 -13.28
C ASN A 148 -29.69 -17.18 -14.24
N GLY A 149 -29.19 -15.94 -14.24
CA GLY A 149 -29.59 -14.88 -15.17
C GLY A 149 -29.05 -15.11 -16.58
N GLU A 150 -27.86 -15.70 -16.71
CA GLU A 150 -27.20 -16.03 -17.98
C GLU A 150 -27.91 -17.17 -18.74
N ARG A 151 -28.81 -17.92 -18.08
CA ARG A 151 -29.72 -18.88 -18.73
C ARG A 151 -31.07 -18.31 -19.17
N SER A 152 -31.34 -17.03 -18.94
CA SER A 152 -32.59 -16.39 -19.38
C SER A 152 -32.45 -15.50 -20.62
N PHE A 153 -31.23 -15.25 -21.12
CA PHE A 153 -30.99 -14.41 -22.30
C PHE A 153 -30.77 -15.19 -23.59
N HIS A 154 -31.49 -16.30 -23.81
CA HIS A 154 -31.45 -16.98 -25.11
C HIS A 154 -32.54 -16.51 -26.10
N GLY A 155 -33.37 -15.54 -25.70
CA GLY A 155 -34.42 -14.94 -26.54
C GLY A 155 -34.10 -13.55 -27.11
N ASP A 156 -33.27 -12.73 -26.45
CA ASP A 156 -33.17 -11.28 -26.77
C ASP A 156 -31.73 -10.77 -26.99
N LEU A 157 -30.70 -11.55 -26.60
CA LEU A 157 -29.29 -11.19 -26.80
C LEU A 157 -28.89 -11.17 -28.30
N LYS A 158 -29.58 -11.95 -29.14
CA LYS A 158 -29.36 -11.97 -30.59
C LYS A 158 -29.78 -10.64 -31.24
N THR A 159 -30.87 -10.03 -30.78
CA THR A 159 -31.36 -8.73 -31.30
C THR A 159 -30.36 -7.62 -30.97
N SER A 160 -29.88 -7.58 -29.71
CA SER A 160 -28.85 -6.64 -29.26
C SER A 160 -27.51 -6.84 -29.98
N GLN A 161 -27.09 -8.09 -30.24
CA GLN A 161 -25.87 -8.38 -31.00
C GLN A 161 -25.98 -7.87 -32.44
N THR A 162 -27.10 -8.15 -33.12
CA THR A 162 -27.32 -7.64 -34.48
C THR A 162 -27.39 -6.12 -34.54
N GLU A 163 -27.95 -5.48 -33.52
CA GLU A 163 -28.01 -4.01 -33.43
C GLU A 163 -26.61 -3.40 -33.24
N MET A 164 -25.77 -4.00 -32.39
CA MET A 164 -24.37 -3.61 -32.25
C MET A 164 -23.58 -3.82 -33.54
N ASP A 165 -23.80 -4.94 -34.24
CA ASP A 165 -23.14 -5.21 -35.52
C ASP A 165 -23.54 -4.20 -36.61
N ILE A 166 -24.80 -3.78 -36.64
CA ILE A 166 -25.28 -2.69 -37.52
C ILE A 166 -24.58 -1.38 -37.16
N GLN A 167 -24.52 -1.02 -35.88
CA GLN A 167 -23.84 0.20 -35.43
C GLN A 167 -22.34 0.18 -35.77
N ILE A 168 -21.67 -0.96 -35.59
CA ILE A 168 -20.26 -1.16 -35.95
C ILE A 168 -20.07 -0.98 -37.46
N ASN A 169 -20.94 -1.56 -38.29
CA ASN A 169 -20.84 -1.43 -39.74
C ASN A 169 -21.11 0.01 -40.21
N MET A 170 -22.06 0.72 -39.60
CA MET A 170 -22.28 2.14 -39.86
C MET A 170 -21.07 2.99 -39.47
N LEU A 171 -20.43 2.69 -38.33
CA LEU A 171 -19.22 3.38 -37.90
C LEU A 171 -18.05 3.11 -38.84
N LYS A 172 -17.88 1.86 -39.32
CA LYS A 172 -16.88 1.51 -40.33
C LYS A 172 -17.08 2.30 -41.62
N GLN A 173 -18.31 2.34 -42.14
CA GLN A 173 -18.63 3.13 -43.34
C GLN A 173 -18.29 4.61 -43.15
N LYS A 174 -18.65 5.20 -41.99
CA LYS A 174 -18.29 6.59 -41.68
C LYS A 174 -16.78 6.80 -41.61
N ILE A 175 -16.02 5.84 -41.07
CA ILE A 175 -14.56 5.89 -41.05
C ILE A 175 -14.03 5.88 -42.48
N ASP A 176 -14.51 4.96 -43.32
CA ASP A 176 -14.08 4.84 -44.72
C ASP A 176 -14.40 6.12 -45.52
N ASP A 177 -15.59 6.68 -45.35
CA ASP A 177 -16.01 7.94 -45.98
C ASP A 177 -15.11 9.10 -45.54
N LEU A 178 -14.87 9.25 -44.24
CA LEU A 178 -13.99 10.29 -43.69
C LEU A 178 -12.53 10.11 -44.15
N THR A 179 -12.06 8.87 -44.25
CA THR A 179 -10.74 8.56 -44.79
C THR A 179 -10.65 8.95 -46.27
N ALA A 180 -11.66 8.66 -47.08
CA ALA A 180 -11.69 9.05 -48.49
C ALA A 180 -11.75 10.59 -48.68
N GLU A 181 -12.51 11.29 -47.83
CA GLU A 181 -12.55 12.76 -47.81
C GLU A 181 -11.18 13.35 -47.43
N LEU A 182 -10.51 12.78 -46.42
CA LEU A 182 -9.18 13.21 -45.99
C LEU A 182 -8.15 13.04 -47.10
N GLU A 183 -8.12 11.88 -47.77
CA GLU A 183 -7.21 11.63 -48.90
C GLU A 183 -7.49 12.59 -50.06
N THR A 184 -8.76 12.84 -50.36
CA THR A 184 -9.16 13.80 -51.40
C THR A 184 -8.72 15.23 -51.05
N ALA A 185 -8.91 15.65 -49.80
CA ALA A 185 -8.49 16.97 -49.32
C ALA A 185 -6.97 17.11 -49.31
N SER A 186 -6.25 16.07 -48.88
CA SER A 186 -4.79 15.99 -48.89
C SER A 186 -4.23 16.12 -50.30
N SER A 187 -4.79 15.37 -51.26
CA SER A 187 -4.41 15.44 -52.68
C SER A 187 -4.63 16.84 -53.27
N LYS A 188 -5.77 17.47 -52.97
CA LYS A 188 -6.04 18.87 -53.37
C LYS A 188 -5.03 19.84 -52.74
N GLY A 189 -4.68 19.64 -51.48
CA GLY A 189 -3.67 20.43 -50.77
C GLY A 189 -2.30 20.36 -51.45
N LEU A 190 -1.83 19.15 -51.77
CA LEU A 190 -0.57 18.94 -52.50
C LEU A 190 -0.57 19.60 -53.88
N HIS A 191 -1.68 19.50 -54.62
CA HIS A 191 -1.79 20.13 -55.93
C HIS A 191 -1.73 21.67 -55.85
N LEU A 192 -2.40 22.27 -54.86
CA LEU A 192 -2.34 23.70 -54.62
C LEU A 192 -0.95 24.16 -54.17
N ASP A 193 -0.25 23.38 -53.35
CA ASP A 193 1.12 23.69 -52.94
C ASP A 193 2.06 23.70 -54.14
N ALA A 194 1.99 22.67 -55.00
CA ALA A 194 2.75 22.62 -56.25
C ALA A 194 2.49 23.84 -57.15
N LYS A 195 1.21 24.24 -57.29
CA LYS A 195 0.84 25.44 -58.06
C LYS A 195 1.38 26.73 -57.44
N ASN A 196 1.36 26.83 -56.11
CA ASN A 196 1.95 27.96 -55.38
C ASN A 196 3.47 28.02 -55.54
N GLN A 197 4.17 26.89 -55.57
CA GLN A 197 5.61 26.85 -55.83
C GLN A 197 5.93 27.38 -57.23
N VAL A 198 5.23 26.92 -58.27
CA VAL A 198 5.39 27.41 -59.65
C VAL A 198 5.14 28.92 -59.73
N LEU A 199 4.06 29.43 -59.12
CA LEU A 199 3.77 30.87 -59.11
C LEU A 199 4.86 31.70 -58.43
N ARG A 200 5.50 31.17 -57.37
CA ARG A 200 6.63 31.83 -56.71
C ARG A 200 7.84 31.91 -57.64
N GLU A 201 8.12 30.86 -58.40
CA GLU A 201 9.21 30.84 -59.38
C GLU A 201 8.96 31.83 -60.54
N GLU A 202 7.73 31.85 -61.08
CA GLU A 202 7.32 32.81 -62.11
C GLU A 202 7.46 34.25 -61.62
N LEU A 203 7.05 34.54 -60.38
CA LEU A 203 7.19 35.86 -59.77
C LEU A 203 8.66 36.29 -59.66
N LEU A 204 9.55 35.38 -59.25
CA LEU A 204 10.99 35.63 -59.19
C LEU A 204 11.57 35.91 -60.58
N SER A 205 11.16 35.13 -61.58
CA SER A 205 11.55 35.34 -62.98
C SER A 205 11.10 36.70 -63.50
N MET A 206 9.83 37.05 -63.26
CA MET A 206 9.26 38.34 -63.66
C MET A 206 9.98 39.52 -63.00
N LYS A 207 10.33 39.42 -61.72
CA LYS A 207 11.14 40.42 -61.02
C LYS A 207 12.54 40.57 -61.63
N GLY A 208 13.13 39.47 -62.10
CA GLY A 208 14.37 39.47 -62.87
C GLY A 208 14.23 40.19 -64.21
N MET A 209 13.14 39.94 -64.94
CA MET A 209 12.83 40.61 -66.20
C MET A 209 12.59 42.11 -66.01
N GLN A 210 11.86 42.50 -64.96
CA GLN A 210 11.62 43.91 -64.63
C GLN A 210 12.93 44.69 -64.49
N LYS A 211 13.91 44.15 -63.75
CA LYS A 211 15.24 44.77 -63.62
C LYS A 211 15.96 44.92 -64.96
N LYS A 212 15.82 43.93 -65.86
CA LYS A 212 16.39 44.01 -67.22
C LYS A 212 15.71 45.12 -68.02
N CYS A 213 14.38 45.23 -67.95
CA CYS A 213 13.62 46.31 -68.60
C CYS A 213 14.03 47.69 -68.08
N GLU A 214 14.17 47.86 -66.76
CA GLU A 214 14.65 49.12 -66.16
C GLU A 214 16.05 49.52 -66.66
N LYS A 215 16.95 48.54 -66.82
CA LYS A 215 18.29 48.78 -67.39
C LYS A 215 18.22 49.19 -68.85
N LEU A 216 17.40 48.50 -69.64
CA LEU A 216 17.20 48.83 -71.05
C LEU A 216 16.60 50.23 -71.23
N GLU A 217 15.64 50.61 -70.39
CA GLU A 217 15.03 51.94 -70.43
C GLU A 217 16.04 53.06 -70.13
N LYS A 218 16.94 52.85 -69.17
CA LYS A 218 18.05 53.79 -68.89
C LYS A 218 19.00 53.90 -70.08
N ASN A 219 19.33 52.79 -70.72
CA ASN A 219 20.20 52.78 -71.90
C ASN A 219 19.54 53.48 -73.10
N LYS A 220 18.24 53.23 -73.33
CA LYS A 220 17.44 53.89 -74.36
C LYS A 220 17.51 55.42 -74.21
N LYS A 221 17.26 55.94 -72.99
CA LYS A 221 17.33 57.39 -72.73
C LYS A 221 18.70 58.00 -73.00
N LYS A 222 19.79 57.27 -72.70
CA LYS A 222 21.15 57.72 -73.01
C LYS A 222 21.39 57.81 -74.52
N LEU A 223 20.98 56.77 -75.25
CA LEU A 223 21.09 56.74 -76.72
C LEU A 223 20.25 57.85 -77.36
N GLU A 224 19.03 58.09 -76.88
CA GLU A 224 18.19 59.21 -77.35
C GLU A 224 18.89 60.56 -77.15
N GLN A 225 19.53 60.78 -75.99
CA GLN A 225 20.31 61.99 -75.73
C GLN A 225 21.52 62.11 -76.65
N GLU A 226 22.26 61.02 -76.89
CA GLU A 226 23.40 61.00 -77.82
C GLU A 226 22.97 61.33 -79.25
N VAL A 227 21.82 60.81 -79.71
CA VAL A 227 21.27 61.13 -81.03
C VAL A 227 20.93 62.63 -81.13
N VAL A 228 20.33 63.22 -80.10
CA VAL A 228 20.05 64.67 -80.06
C VAL A 228 21.36 65.47 -80.10
N ASN A 229 22.36 65.08 -79.32
CA ASN A 229 23.67 65.73 -79.28
C ASN A 229 24.36 65.67 -80.66
N LEU A 230 24.36 64.50 -81.31
CA LEU A 230 24.95 64.31 -82.64
C LEU A 230 24.22 65.12 -83.71
N ARG A 231 22.88 65.18 -83.67
CA ARG A 231 22.12 66.05 -84.59
C ARG A 231 22.52 67.51 -84.43
N SER A 232 22.62 68.01 -83.20
CA SER A 232 23.07 69.39 -82.93
C SER A 232 24.50 69.63 -83.43
N HIS A 233 25.41 68.67 -83.26
CA HIS A 233 26.77 68.79 -83.74
C HIS A 233 26.86 68.82 -85.28
N ILE A 234 26.08 67.97 -85.96
CA ILE A 234 25.99 67.99 -87.43
C ILE A 234 25.45 69.33 -87.93
N GLU A 235 24.39 69.86 -87.30
CA GLU A 235 23.79 71.13 -87.68
C GLU A 235 24.76 72.30 -87.50
N MET A 236 25.51 72.33 -86.39
CA MET A 236 26.56 73.33 -86.17
C MET A 236 27.68 73.22 -87.21
N ASN A 237 28.18 72.02 -87.48
CA ASN A 237 29.22 71.79 -88.49
C ASN A 237 28.75 72.21 -89.89
N MET A 238 27.46 72.04 -90.23
CA MET A 238 26.91 72.50 -91.50
C MET A 238 26.90 74.03 -91.61
N ILE A 239 26.58 74.74 -90.53
CA ILE A 239 26.61 76.21 -90.48
C ILE A 239 28.06 76.70 -90.64
N GLU A 240 28.99 76.18 -89.83
CA GLU A 240 30.40 76.55 -89.89
C GLU A 240 31.00 76.31 -91.30
N HIS A 241 30.69 75.17 -91.91
CA HIS A 241 31.11 74.88 -93.28
C HIS A 241 30.52 75.88 -94.29
N SER A 242 29.26 76.27 -94.12
CA SER A 242 28.62 77.26 -95.01
C SER A 242 29.26 78.65 -94.89
N GLU A 243 29.66 79.05 -93.68
CA GLU A 243 30.39 80.29 -93.43
C GLU A 243 31.79 80.24 -94.07
N VAL A 244 32.52 79.15 -93.91
CA VAL A 244 33.85 78.96 -94.53
C VAL A 244 33.77 79.03 -96.06
N GLU A 245 32.80 78.35 -96.67
CA GLU A 245 32.59 78.42 -98.12
C GLU A 245 32.15 79.80 -98.60
N GLN A 246 31.39 80.54 -97.80
CA GLN A 246 31.06 81.93 -98.09
C GLN A 246 32.33 82.81 -98.07
N TYR A 247 33.13 82.75 -97.01
CA TYR A 247 34.38 83.51 -96.91
C TYR A 247 35.34 83.21 -98.07
N LYS A 248 35.42 81.94 -98.49
CA LYS A 248 36.24 81.53 -99.63
C LYS A 248 35.80 82.22 -100.93
N ARG A 249 34.49 82.21 -101.23
CA ARG A 249 33.94 82.93 -102.41
C ARG A 249 34.21 84.43 -102.35
N GLU A 250 34.02 85.06 -101.19
CA GLU A 250 34.29 86.49 -101.00
C GLU A 250 35.77 86.86 -101.24
N ILE A 251 36.70 85.96 -100.93
CA ILE A 251 38.13 86.15 -101.23
C ILE A 251 38.39 85.99 -102.73
N GLU A 252 37.84 84.96 -103.37
CA GLU A 252 37.99 84.70 -104.81
C GLU A 252 37.48 85.89 -105.66
N GLU A 253 36.35 86.50 -105.28
CA GLU A 253 35.78 87.67 -105.96
C GLU A 253 36.64 88.94 -105.82
N ARG A 254 37.44 89.08 -104.75
CA ARG A 254 38.33 90.24 -104.53
C ARG A 254 39.65 90.16 -105.30
N ILE A 255 39.98 88.99 -105.85
CA ILE A 255 41.25 88.73 -106.57
C ILE A 255 41.10 88.98 -108.09
N ILE A 256 39.87 89.09 -108.59
CA ILE A 256 39.52 89.43 -109.98
C ILE A 256 39.47 90.94 -110.17
#